data_AF-A0A136N275-F1
#
_entry.id   AF-A0A136N275-F1
#
_cell.length_a   1.000
_cell.length_b   1.000
_cell.length_c   1.000
_cell.angle_alpha   90.00
_cell.angle_beta   90.00
_cell.angle_gamma   90.00
#
_symmetry.space_group_name_H-M   'P 1'
#
loop_
_entity.id
_entity.type
_entity.pdbx_description
1 polymer ?
#
loop_
_entity_poly.entity_id
_entity_poly.type
_entity_poly.pdbx_seq_one_letter_code
_entity_poly.pdbx_strand_id
1 'polypeptide(L)'
;MLGSTIAVFMALIINSFIKISLHTIAAGGFLMAMLILVYDVTYGFVDFPVAFLGFEFRLSDRMILVIVSLLAGVTGTARLYLKSHLKDEIYLGYLIGIFSQLVAYRIFF
;
A
#
# COMPACT_ATOMS: atom_id res chain seq x y z
N MET A 1 11.46 1.47 2.37
CA MET A 1 11.89 2.88 2.13
C MET A 1 12.03 3.19 0.64
N LEU A 2 12.77 2.37 -0.14
CA LEU A 2 13.01 2.60 -1.57
C LEU A 2 11.72 2.66 -2.44
N GLY A 3 10.72 1.82 -2.16
CA GLY A 3 9.42 1.90 -2.87
C GLY A 3 8.68 3.22 -2.64
N SER A 4 8.70 3.74 -1.41
CA SER A 4 8.04 5.01 -1.07
C SER A 4 8.73 6.21 -1.73
N THR A 5 10.06 6.20 -1.87
CA THR A 5 10.76 7.30 -2.55
C THR A 5 10.42 7.31 -4.04
N ILE A 6 10.43 6.14 -4.71
CA ILE A 6 10.00 6.01 -6.10
C ILE A 6 8.54 6.46 -6.27
N ALA A 7 7.66 6.06 -5.36
CA ALA A 7 6.24 6.45 -5.39
C ALA A 7 6.08 7.97 -5.34
N VAL A 8 6.80 8.67 -4.45
CA VAL A 8 6.72 10.13 -4.31
C VAL A 8 7.30 10.84 -5.54
N PHE A 9 8.41 10.36 -6.11
CA PHE A 9 8.96 10.92 -7.34
C PHE A 9 8.03 10.74 -8.54
N MET A 10 7.45 9.54 -8.72
CA MET A 10 6.44 9.31 -9.76
C MET A 10 5.20 10.17 -9.54
N ALA A 11 4.74 10.27 -8.29
CA ALA A 11 3.61 11.11 -7.94
C ALA A 11 3.87 12.58 -8.28
N LEU A 12 5.05 13.11 -7.98
CA LEU A 12 5.44 14.48 -8.31
C LEU A 12 5.37 14.74 -9.83
N ILE A 13 5.98 13.85 -10.62
CA ILE A 13 6.04 13.99 -12.09
C ILE A 13 4.63 13.92 -12.68
N ILE A 14 3.85 12.89 -12.33
CA ILE A 14 2.55 12.67 -12.96
C ILE A 14 1.53 13.71 -12.46
N ASN A 15 1.59 14.09 -11.17
CA ASN A 15 0.73 15.13 -10.60
C ASN A 15 0.99 16.53 -11.21
N SER A 16 2.14 16.73 -11.87
CA SER A 16 2.41 17.94 -12.65
C SER A 16 1.58 18.04 -13.94
N PHE A 17 1.13 16.91 -14.49
CA PHE A 17 0.39 16.86 -15.76
C PHE A 17 -1.08 16.49 -15.56
N ILE A 18 -1.38 15.62 -14.61
CA ILE A 18 -2.72 15.07 -14.35
C ILE A 18 -2.93 15.10 -12.84
N LYS A 19 -4.04 15.65 -12.34
CA LYS A 19 -4.33 15.57 -10.90
C LYS A 19 -4.54 14.11 -10.50
N ILE A 20 -3.82 13.66 -9.47
CA ILE A 20 -3.93 12.29 -8.96
C ILE A 20 -4.05 12.32 -7.45
N SER A 21 -4.77 11.35 -6.88
CA SER A 21 -4.88 11.25 -5.43
C SER A 21 -3.63 10.62 -4.81
N LEU A 22 -2.85 11.42 -4.10
CA LEU A 22 -1.69 10.93 -3.32
C LEU A 22 -2.08 9.86 -2.28
N HIS A 23 -3.33 9.90 -1.79
CA HIS A 23 -3.81 8.94 -0.80
C HIS A 23 -4.04 7.55 -1.41
N THR A 24 -4.45 7.47 -2.69
CA THR A 24 -4.66 6.19 -3.37
C THR A 24 -3.32 5.59 -3.81
N ILE A 25 -2.31 6.42 -4.10
CA ILE A 25 -0.91 5.99 -4.31
C ILE A 25 -0.37 5.34 -3.03
N ALA A 26 -0.53 6.01 -1.88
CA ALA A 26 -0.09 5.47 -0.59
C ALA A 26 -0.82 4.17 -0.23
N ALA A 27 -2.15 4.11 -0.41
CA ALA A 27 -2.94 2.92 -0.13
C ALA A 27 -2.56 1.74 -1.04
N GLY A 28 -2.37 1.98 -2.34
CA GLY A 28 -1.94 0.94 -3.29
C GLY A 28 -0.53 0.42 -3.03
N GLY A 29 0.41 1.33 -2.73
CA GLY A 29 1.77 0.96 -2.37
C GLY A 29 1.85 0.16 -1.07
N PHE A 30 1.07 0.55 -0.05
CA PHE A 30 0.99 -0.17 1.22
C PHE A 30 0.39 -1.58 1.05
N LEU A 31 -0.68 -1.71 0.26
CA LEU A 31 -1.29 -3.00 -0.04
C LEU A 31 -0.26 -3.93 -0.73
N MET A 32 0.45 -3.43 -1.75
CA MET A 32 1.47 -4.23 -2.44
C MET A 32 2.64 -4.58 -1.53
N ALA A 33 3.07 -3.66 -0.66
CA ALA A 33 4.14 -3.91 0.30
C ALA A 33 3.77 -5.05 1.27
N MET A 34 2.55 -5.04 1.78
CA MET A 34 2.05 -6.11 2.65
C MET A 34 1.94 -7.44 1.90
N LEU A 35 1.49 -7.43 0.65
CA LEU A 35 1.40 -8.64 -0.17
C LEU A 35 2.77 -9.28 -0.41
N ILE A 36 3.79 -8.48 -0.71
CA ILE A 36 5.18 -8.96 -0.85
C ILE A 36 5.70 -9.56 0.46
N LEU A 37 5.45 -8.90 1.60
CA LEU A 37 5.87 -9.42 2.91
C LEU A 37 5.22 -10.76 3.25
N VAL A 38 3.93 -10.91 2.93
CA VAL A 38 3.21 -12.18 3.14
C VAL A 38 3.79 -13.30 2.29
N TYR A 39 4.05 -13.01 1.03
CA TYR A 39 4.48 -14.04 0.09
C TYR A 39 5.92 -14.50 0.31
N ASP A 40 6.81 -13.58 0.65
CA ASP A 40 8.26 -13.82 0.61
C ASP A 40 8.90 -14.01 2.00
N VAL A 41 8.30 -13.43 3.05
CA VAL A 41 8.90 -13.41 4.40
C VAL A 41 8.16 -14.31 5.39
N THR A 42 6.85 -14.52 5.23
CA THR A 42 6.03 -15.19 6.27
C THR A 42 5.33 -16.45 5.78
N TYR A 43 5.74 -17.61 6.29
CA TYR A 43 5.06 -18.90 6.08
C TYR A 43 3.85 -19.10 7.02
N GLY A 44 2.96 -18.11 7.09
CA GLY A 44 1.61 -18.26 7.66
C GLY A 44 1.36 -17.71 9.07
N PHE A 45 2.38 -17.29 9.82
CA PHE A 45 2.20 -16.66 11.14
C PHE A 45 3.16 -15.49 11.31
N VAL A 46 2.62 -14.31 11.60
CA VAL A 46 3.42 -13.17 12.07
C VAL A 46 3.31 -13.16 13.58
N ASP A 47 4.39 -13.54 14.24
CA ASP A 47 4.52 -13.40 15.68
C ASP A 47 4.96 -11.94 15.95
N PHE A 48 4.09 -11.16 16.57
CA PHE A 48 4.39 -9.81 17.03
C PHE A 48 4.81 -9.85 18.50
N PRO A 49 6.12 -9.81 18.80
CA PRO A 49 6.58 -9.72 20.18
C PRO A 49 6.37 -8.28 20.67
N VAL A 50 5.32 -8.06 21.47
CA VAL A 50 5.19 -6.82 22.25
C VAL A 50 6.06 -6.93 23.50
N ALA A 51 7.35 -6.59 23.32
CA ALA A 51 8.38 -6.64 24.36
C ALA A 51 8.01 -5.89 25.66
N PHE A 52 7.06 -4.94 25.58
CA PHE A 52 6.58 -4.16 26.73
C PHE A 52 5.64 -4.93 27.67
N LEU A 53 4.91 -5.95 27.17
CA LEU A 53 3.86 -6.63 27.94
C LEU A 53 4.11 -8.14 28.13
N GLY A 54 5.15 -8.71 27.50
CA GLY A 54 5.53 -10.12 27.64
C GLY A 54 4.59 -11.12 26.97
N PHE A 55 3.70 -10.64 26.08
CA PHE A 55 2.78 -11.47 25.31
C PHE A 55 3.25 -11.58 23.84
N GLU A 56 3.23 -12.79 23.30
CA GLU A 56 3.47 -13.08 21.88
C GLU A 56 2.11 -13.12 21.17
N PHE A 57 1.79 -12.07 20.39
CA PHE A 57 0.58 -12.07 19.58
C PHE A 57 0.85 -12.76 18.25
N ARG A 58 0.32 -13.98 18.10
CA ARG A 58 0.36 -14.72 16.83
C ARG A 58 -0.82 -14.30 15.97
N LEU A 59 -0.57 -13.44 14.97
CA LEU A 59 -1.60 -13.05 14.01
C LEU A 59 -1.43 -13.83 12.72
N SER A 60 -2.56 -14.32 12.19
CA SER A 60 -2.57 -14.95 10.87
C SER A 60 -2.41 -13.88 9.80
N ASP A 61 -1.41 -14.05 8.96
CA ASP A 61 -1.02 -13.10 7.93
C ASP A 61 -2.15 -12.82 6.91
N ARG A 62 -3.01 -13.82 6.69
CA ARG A 62 -4.21 -13.71 5.85
C ARG A 62 -5.22 -12.70 6.39
N MET A 63 -5.36 -12.58 7.72
CA MET A 63 -6.26 -11.58 8.31
C MET A 63 -5.73 -10.17 8.12
N ILE A 64 -4.41 -9.98 8.22
CA ILE A 64 -3.77 -8.68 8.02
C ILE A 64 -4.02 -8.19 6.59
N LEU A 65 -3.86 -9.06 5.58
CA LEU A 65 -4.16 -8.72 4.20
C LEU A 65 -5.62 -8.29 3.97
N VAL A 66 -6.58 -8.98 4.59
CA VAL A 66 -8.01 -8.61 4.48
C VAL A 66 -8.25 -7.24 5.08
N ILE A 67 -7.67 -6.95 6.25
CA ILE A 67 -7.81 -5.64 6.91
C ILE A 67 -7.18 -4.54 6.05
N VAL A 68 -5.99 -4.77 5.50
CA VAL A 68 -5.30 -3.79 4.65
C VAL A 68 -6.05 -3.56 3.33
N SER A 69 -6.60 -4.61 2.73
CA SER A 69 -7.44 -4.50 1.53
C SER A 69 -8.73 -3.72 1.82
N LEU A 70 -9.36 -3.94 2.97
CA LEU A 70 -10.53 -3.16 3.40
C LEU A 70 -10.19 -1.69 3.63
N LEU A 71 -9.08 -1.39 4.32
CA LEU A 71 -8.63 -0.01 4.54
C LEU A 71 -8.33 0.68 3.21
N ALA A 72 -7.69 -0.01 2.26
CA ALA A 72 -7.49 0.50 0.90
C ALA A 72 -8.85 0.80 0.24
N GLY A 73 -9.80 -0.14 0.25
CA GLY A 73 -11.14 0.09 -0.27
C GLY A 73 -11.82 1.32 0.33
N VAL A 74 -11.77 1.47 1.66
CA VAL A 74 -12.32 2.64 2.37
C VAL A 74 -11.65 3.94 1.92
N THR A 75 -10.32 3.98 1.81
CA THR A 75 -9.62 5.20 1.34
C THR A 75 -10.01 5.59 -0.09
N GLY A 76 -10.24 4.61 -0.97
CA GLY A 76 -10.73 4.85 -2.34
C GLY A 76 -12.15 5.42 -2.36
N THR A 77 -13.06 4.81 -1.59
CA THR A 77 -14.45 5.28 -1.49
C THR A 77 -14.56 6.68 -0.88
N ALA A 78 -13.80 6.99 0.17
CA ALA A 78 -13.76 8.32 0.79
C ALA A 78 -13.31 9.40 -0.21
N ARG A 79 -12.34 9.08 -1.08
CA ARG A 79 -11.86 10.00 -2.12
C ARG A 79 -12.86 10.18 -3.25
N LEU A 80 -13.62 9.14 -3.61
CA LEU A 80 -14.72 9.25 -4.57
C LEU A 80 -15.88 10.10 -4.01
N TYR A 81 -16.19 9.93 -2.72
CA TYR A 81 -17.30 10.64 -2.06
C TYR A 81 -17.06 12.16 -1.99
N LEU A 82 -15.82 12.60 -1.85
CA LEU A 82 -15.45 14.02 -1.87
C LEU A 82 -15.65 14.70 -3.23
N LYS A 83 -16.00 13.95 -4.30
CA LYS A 83 -16.23 14.43 -5.69
C LYS A 83 -15.12 15.31 -6.27
N SER A 84 -13.95 15.34 -5.65
CA SER A 84 -12.83 16.19 -6.06
C SER A 84 -11.93 15.53 -7.10
N HIS A 85 -12.13 14.23 -7.36
CA HIS A 85 -11.32 13.43 -8.26
C HIS A 85 -12.21 12.52 -9.12
N LEU A 86 -11.83 12.35 -10.38
CA LEU A 86 -12.44 11.38 -11.28
C LEU A 86 -12.05 9.94 -10.88
N LYS A 87 -12.88 8.97 -11.27
CA LYS A 87 -12.60 7.54 -11.04
C LYS A 87 -11.23 7.14 -11.59
N ASP A 88 -10.90 7.66 -12.77
CA ASP A 88 -9.65 7.35 -13.47
C ASP A 88 -8.41 7.82 -12.69
N GLU A 89 -8.48 8.98 -12.03
CA GLU A 89 -7.40 9.51 -11.20
C GLU A 89 -7.15 8.65 -9.95
N ILE A 90 -8.20 8.06 -9.39
CA ILE A 90 -8.12 7.15 -8.23
C ILE A 90 -7.45 5.83 -8.64
N TYR A 91 -7.87 5.24 -9.75
CA TYR A 91 -7.28 4.01 -10.29
C TYR A 91 -5.83 4.19 -10.70
N LEU A 92 -5.50 5.30 -11.36
CA LEU A 92 -4.13 5.61 -11.75
C LEU A 92 -3.23 5.73 -10.50
N GLY A 93 -3.72 6.37 -9.44
CA GLY A 93 -2.99 6.45 -8.18
C GLY A 93 -2.70 5.09 -7.56
N TYR A 94 -3.70 4.20 -7.49
CA TYR A 94 -3.51 2.81 -7.03
C TYR A 94 -2.44 2.08 -7.84
N LEU A 95 -2.50 2.21 -9.16
CA LEU A 95 -1.60 1.54 -10.09
C LEU A 95 -0.15 2.02 -9.93
N ILE A 96 0.06 3.33 -9.82
CA ILE A 96 1.39 3.92 -9.56
C ILE A 96 1.96 3.43 -8.23
N GLY A 97 1.13 3.38 -7.18
CA GLY A 97 1.50 2.85 -5.86
C GLY A 97 2.00 1.40 -5.94
N ILE A 98 1.22 0.51 -6.55
CA ILE A 98 1.58 -0.90 -6.74
C ILE A 98 2.86 -1.04 -7.58
N PHE A 99 2.96 -0.29 -8.68
CA PHE A 99 4.09 -0.36 -9.61
C PHE A 99 5.39 0.09 -8.95
N SER A 100 5.35 1.18 -8.18
CA SER A 100 6.53 1.69 -7.46
C SER A 100 7.08 0.66 -6.46
N GLN A 101 6.20 -0.08 -5.80
CA GLN A 101 6.59 -1.11 -4.84
C GLN A 101 7.13 -2.37 -5.54
N LEU A 102 6.56 -2.75 -6.68
CA LEU A 102 7.07 -3.83 -7.52
C LEU A 102 8.47 -3.54 -8.07
N VAL A 103 8.70 -2.33 -8.57
CA VAL A 103 10.01 -1.90 -9.06
C VAL A 103 11.03 -1.94 -7.93
N ALA A 104 10.67 -1.45 -6.74
CA ALA A 104 11.55 -1.50 -5.58
C ALA A 104 11.90 -2.94 -5.16
N TYR A 105 10.95 -3.85 -5.23
CA TYR A 105 11.18 -5.26 -4.93
C TYR A 105 12.16 -5.89 -5.93
N ARG A 106 11.97 -5.69 -7.23
CA ARG A 106 12.88 -6.19 -8.28
C ARG A 106 14.29 -5.57 -8.26
N ILE A 107 14.47 -4.41 -7.65
CA ILE A 107 15.81 -3.81 -7.49
C ILE A 107 16.57 -4.49 -6.33
N PHE A 108 15.84 -4.97 -5.32
CA PHE A 108 16.44 -5.57 -4.11
C PHE A 108 16.65 -7.09 -4.22
N PHE A 109 15.81 -7.78 -4.99
CA PHE A 109 15.88 -9.21 -5.29
C PHE A 109 16.22 -9.43 -6.76
#